data_AF-A0A8J9T548-F1
#
_entry.id   AF-A0A8J9T548-F1
#
_cell.length_a   1.000
_cell.length_b   1.000
_cell.length_c   1.000
_cell.angle_alpha   90.00
_cell.angle_beta   90.00
_cell.angle_gamma   90.00
#
_symmetry.space_group_name_H-M   'P 1'
#
loop_
_entity.id
_entity.type
_entity.pdbx_description
1 polymer ?
#
loop_
_entity_poly.entity_id
_entity_poly.type
_entity_poly.pdbx_seq_one_letter_code
_entity_poly.pdbx_strand_id
1 'polypeptide(L)'
;DESEPWPYLPNLPPPAWETSSNNWLQFFFLYVTLLNNFIPLSLYVTVEFITFCMLWFIYADREMYDDTTNTRAVARSTIVTDLGRVQYIFSDKTGTLTQNVMRFKRCSVDGMAFGAPIQKAAPGAQNDADDAPFLPLRQLLVGQFKSQRTAGLEGLGGSTSSDAAPVDKKLTFNAEMFLRVLSLCHTVV
;
A
#
# COMPACT_ATOMS: atom_id res chain seq x y z
N ASP A 1 30.10 13.32 73.74
CA ASP A 1 29.18 14.48 73.71
C ASP A 1 27.78 14.03 73.37
N GLU A 2 27.19 13.32 74.33
CA GLU A 2 25.82 12.79 74.27
C GLU A 2 24.86 13.75 74.98
N SER A 3 23.62 13.81 74.48
CA SER A 3 22.42 14.35 75.14
C SER A 3 22.22 15.87 75.19
N GLU A 4 21.99 16.50 74.04
CA GLU A 4 21.10 17.67 74.06
C GLU A 4 19.62 17.20 74.14
N PRO A 5 18.85 17.66 75.14
CA PRO A 5 17.44 17.31 75.29
C PRO A 5 16.60 17.94 74.18
N TRP A 6 15.50 17.28 73.80
CA TRP A 6 14.64 17.76 72.74
C TRP A 6 14.06 19.15 73.09
N PRO A 7 14.04 20.10 72.14
CA PRO A 7 13.63 21.47 72.43
C PRO A 7 12.17 21.61 72.90
N TYR A 8 11.34 20.58 72.68
CA TYR A 8 9.93 20.56 73.05
C TYR A 8 9.57 19.55 74.17
N LEU A 9 10.49 18.67 74.57
CA LEU A 9 10.26 17.64 75.60
C LEU A 9 11.53 17.43 76.46
N PRO A 10 11.83 18.36 77.38
CA PRO A 10 13.09 18.39 78.13
C PRO A 10 13.20 17.30 79.22
N ASN A 11 12.09 16.67 79.61
CA ASN A 11 12.06 15.70 80.72
C ASN A 11 12.14 14.23 80.25
N LEU A 12 12.18 13.97 78.95
CA LEU A 12 12.33 12.61 78.44
C LEU A 12 13.77 12.38 77.99
N PRO A 13 14.40 11.25 78.39
CA PRO A 13 15.69 10.87 77.83
C PRO A 13 15.54 10.70 76.30
N PRO A 14 16.56 11.07 75.51
CA PRO A 14 16.53 10.85 74.08
C PRO A 14 16.30 9.36 73.79
N PRO A 15 15.45 9.01 72.80
CA PRO A 15 15.23 7.62 72.46
C PRO A 15 16.56 6.99 72.01
N ALA A 16 17.00 5.96 72.72
CA ALA A 16 18.13 5.13 72.29
C ALA A 16 17.64 4.24 71.14
N TRP A 17 17.91 4.65 69.90
CA TRP A 17 17.69 3.79 68.75
C TRP A 17 18.77 2.69 68.79
N GLU A 18 18.51 1.58 69.48
CA GLU A 18 19.38 0.42 69.43
C GLU A 18 19.47 -0.08 67.98
N THR A 19 20.55 0.31 67.28
CA THR A 19 20.86 -0.14 65.92
C THR A 19 21.61 -1.48 65.98
N SER A 20 21.11 -2.41 66.79
CA SER A 20 21.65 -3.78 66.88
C SER A 20 20.54 -4.78 66.65
N SER A 21 20.12 -4.90 65.39
CA SER A 21 19.58 -6.15 64.91
C SER A 21 20.24 -6.50 63.57
N ASN A 22 20.95 -7.63 63.54
CA ASN A 22 21.48 -8.24 62.31
C ASN A 22 20.34 -8.86 61.49
N ASN A 23 19.22 -8.14 61.35
CA ASN A 23 18.08 -8.54 60.56
C ASN A 23 18.37 -8.21 59.10
N TRP A 24 19.31 -8.95 58.50
CA TRP A 24 19.68 -8.82 57.09
C TRP A 24 18.45 -8.86 56.16
N LEU A 25 17.40 -9.60 56.54
CA LEU A 25 16.10 -9.62 55.86
C LEU A 25 15.39 -8.26 55.90
N GLN A 26 15.42 -7.55 57.03
CA GLN A 26 14.83 -6.22 57.14
C GLN A 26 15.57 -5.21 56.27
N PHE A 27 16.90 -5.23 56.27
CA PHE A 27 17.71 -4.40 55.36
C PHE A 27 17.46 -4.75 53.89
N PHE A 28 17.27 -6.03 53.57
CA PHE A 28 16.92 -6.48 52.23
C PHE A 28 15.56 -5.92 51.77
N PHE A 29 14.50 -6.05 52.57
CA PHE A 29 13.18 -5.51 52.22
C PHE A 29 13.14 -3.97 52.20
N LEU A 30 13.89 -3.30 53.08
CA LEU A 30 14.09 -1.85 53.04
C LEU A 30 14.72 -1.43 51.71
N TYR A 31 15.78 -2.13 51.28
CA TYR A 31 16.46 -1.87 50.03
C TYR A 31 15.54 -2.12 48.81
N VAL A 32 14.77 -3.21 48.80
CA VAL A 32 13.76 -3.49 47.75
C VAL A 32 12.71 -2.39 47.68
N THR A 33 12.25 -1.87 48.82
CA THR A 33 11.25 -0.80 48.86
C THR A 33 11.84 0.52 48.34
N LEU A 34 13.11 0.80 48.62
CA LEU A 34 13.83 1.96 48.09
C LEU A 34 13.97 1.86 46.56
N LEU A 35 14.22 0.66 46.03
CA LEU A 35 14.31 0.38 44.60
C LEU A 35 12.97 0.37 43.85
N ASN A 36 11.82 0.36 44.54
CA ASN A 36 10.50 0.31 43.90
C ASN A 36 10.28 1.49 42.92
N ASN A 37 10.83 2.67 43.23
CA ASN A 37 10.76 3.84 42.35
C ASN A 37 11.63 3.76 41.09
N PHE A 38 12.48 2.73 40.93
CA PHE A 38 13.32 2.58 39.74
C PHE A 38 12.51 2.29 38.48
N ILE A 39 11.38 1.57 38.63
CA ILE A 39 10.41 1.36 37.55
C ILE A 39 9.13 2.07 37.96
N PRO A 40 8.89 3.30 37.46
CA PRO A 40 7.69 4.03 37.83
C PRO A 40 6.46 3.33 37.26
N LEU A 41 5.49 3.04 38.12
CA LEU A 41 4.19 2.46 37.71
C LEU A 41 3.46 3.32 36.67
N SER A 42 3.75 4.63 36.64
CA SER A 42 3.20 5.55 35.65
C SER A 42 3.69 5.30 34.23
N LEU A 43 4.89 4.71 34.03
CA LEU A 43 5.42 4.43 32.69
C LEU A 43 4.48 3.50 31.92
N TYR A 44 3.97 2.45 32.56
CA TYR A 44 3.05 1.52 31.91
C TYR A 44 1.75 2.23 31.47
N VAL A 45 1.15 3.02 32.36
CA VAL A 45 -0.06 3.78 32.06
C VAL A 45 0.17 4.79 30.93
N THR A 46 1.34 5.45 30.91
CA THR A 46 1.66 6.41 29.82
C THR A 46 1.80 5.75 28.47
N VAL A 47 2.38 4.55 28.38
CA VAL A 47 2.51 3.83 27.11
C VAL A 47 1.14 3.47 26.55
N GLU A 48 0.23 2.95 27.38
CA GLU A 48 -1.14 2.65 26.98
C GLU A 48 -1.90 3.93 26.55
N PHE A 49 -1.69 5.04 27.26
CA PHE A 49 -2.29 6.33 26.91
C PHE A 49 -1.80 6.85 25.54
N ILE A 50 -0.49 6.72 25.25
CA ILE A 50 0.07 7.10 23.96
C ILE A 50 -0.53 6.25 22.83
N THR A 51 -0.62 4.93 23.04
CA THR A 51 -1.24 4.01 22.07
C THR A 51 -2.70 4.40 21.83
N PHE A 52 -3.46 4.74 22.87
CA PHE A 52 -4.83 5.23 22.73
C PHE A 52 -4.91 6.50 21.87
N CYS A 53 -4.04 7.48 22.13
CA CYS A 53 -3.96 8.70 21.32
C CYS A 53 -3.62 8.40 19.85
N MET A 54 -2.73 7.44 19.57
CA MET A 54 -2.42 7.01 18.21
C MET A 54 -3.63 6.37 17.51
N LEU A 55 -4.39 5.51 18.21
CA LEU A 55 -5.62 4.93 17.68
C LEU A 55 -6.63 6.03 17.32
N TRP A 56 -6.77 7.03 18.19
CA TRP A 56 -7.65 8.17 17.95
C TRP A 56 -7.23 8.98 16.71
N PHE A 57 -5.93 9.24 16.53
CA PHE A 57 -5.44 9.95 15.35
C PHE A 57 -5.72 9.21 14.06
N ILE A 58 -5.51 7.88 14.01
CA ILE A 58 -5.84 7.08 12.82
C ILE A 58 -7.34 7.15 12.51
N TYR A 59 -8.19 7.11 13.55
CA TYR A 59 -9.63 7.18 13.38
C TYR A 59 -10.12 8.56 12.91
N ALA A 60 -9.45 9.63 13.35
CA ALA A 60 -9.79 11.01 13.01
C ALA A 60 -9.21 11.47 11.66
N ASP A 61 -8.31 10.69 11.07
CA ASP A 61 -7.67 11.02 9.79
C ASP A 61 -8.68 10.98 8.63
N ARG A 62 -8.73 12.07 7.86
CA ARG A 62 -9.60 12.21 6.69
C ARG A 62 -8.99 11.63 5.42
N GLU A 63 -7.67 11.50 5.34
CA GLU A 63 -6.99 10.96 4.15
C GLU A 63 -7.15 9.43 4.06
N MET A 64 -7.38 8.77 5.19
CA MET A 64 -7.65 7.33 5.27
C MET A 64 -9.14 6.98 5.27
N TYR A 65 -9.98 7.84 4.67
CA TYR A 65 -11.41 7.63 4.51
C TYR A 65 -11.75 7.30 3.05
N ASP A 66 -12.48 6.20 2.84
CA ASP A 66 -12.98 5.84 1.52
C ASP A 66 -14.42 6.33 1.33
N ASP A 67 -14.57 7.33 0.45
CA ASP A 67 -15.86 7.91 0.07
C ASP A 67 -16.78 6.88 -0.62
N THR A 68 -16.22 5.90 -1.33
CA THR A 68 -17.02 4.97 -2.14
C THR A 68 -17.75 3.94 -1.28
N THR A 69 -17.10 3.47 -0.22
CA THR A 69 -17.68 2.50 0.74
C THR A 69 -18.13 3.16 2.04
N ASN A 70 -17.97 4.47 2.20
CA ASN A 70 -18.26 5.22 3.43
C ASN A 70 -17.60 4.58 4.66
N THR A 71 -16.34 4.18 4.51
CA THR A 71 -15.59 3.42 5.52
C THR A 71 -14.32 4.17 5.90
N ARG A 72 -14.11 4.36 7.20
CA ARG A 72 -12.88 4.95 7.77
C ARG A 72 -11.88 3.86 8.16
N ALA A 73 -10.60 4.19 8.17
CA ALA A 73 -9.60 3.34 8.80
C ALA A 73 -9.88 3.17 10.30
N VAL A 74 -9.85 1.92 10.78
CA VAL A 74 -10.07 1.59 12.19
C VAL A 74 -8.92 0.70 12.67
N ALA A 75 -8.08 1.24 13.55
CA ALA A 75 -7.09 0.48 14.28
C ALA A 75 -7.76 -0.26 15.45
N ARG A 76 -7.75 -1.60 15.41
CA ARG A 76 -8.43 -2.46 16.41
C ARG A 76 -7.49 -3.01 17.49
N SER A 77 -6.18 -2.85 17.32
CA SER A 77 -5.17 -3.47 18.18
C SER A 77 -4.02 -2.51 18.47
N THR A 78 -3.28 -2.81 19.54
CA THR A 78 -2.14 -2.02 20.01
C THR A 78 -0.89 -2.12 19.12
N ILE A 79 -0.92 -2.97 18.08
CA ILE A 79 0.16 -3.13 17.10
C ILE A 79 0.44 -1.87 16.27
N VAL A 80 -0.40 -0.83 16.41
CA VAL A 80 -0.20 0.49 15.78
C VAL A 80 1.21 1.03 16.00
N THR A 81 1.82 0.76 17.16
CA THR A 81 3.14 1.24 17.53
C THR A 81 4.26 0.62 16.70
N ASP A 82 4.00 -0.56 16.11
CA ASP A 82 4.99 -1.31 15.33
C ASP A 82 4.84 -1.09 13.82
N LEU A 83 3.83 -0.35 13.34
CA LEU A 83 3.65 -0.05 11.91
C LEU A 83 4.87 0.64 11.31
N GLY A 84 5.55 1.50 12.08
CA GLY A 84 6.78 2.18 11.65
C GLY A 84 8.00 1.27 11.51
N ARG A 85 7.92 0.00 11.95
CA ARG A 85 9.02 -0.99 11.91
C ARG A 85 8.78 -2.11 10.89
N VAL A 86 7.69 -2.06 10.14
CA VAL A 86 7.33 -3.09 9.16
C VAL A 86 8.32 -3.05 7.98
N GLN A 87 8.96 -4.18 7.68
CA GLN A 87 9.91 -4.32 6.56
C GLN A 87 9.35 -5.09 5.36
N TYR A 88 8.40 -5.99 5.61
CA TYR A 88 7.82 -6.86 4.59
C TYR A 88 6.30 -6.72 4.59
N ILE A 89 5.73 -6.49 3.41
CA ILE A 89 4.28 -6.44 3.20
C ILE A 89 3.90 -7.67 2.40
N PHE A 90 3.14 -8.57 3.01
CA PHE A 90 2.52 -9.69 2.32
C PHE A 90 1.13 -9.27 1.87
N SER A 91 0.96 -9.08 0.56
CA SER A 91 -0.31 -8.66 -0.04
C SER A 91 -0.98 -9.84 -0.73
N ASP A 92 -2.30 -9.96 -0.56
CA ASP A 92 -3.12 -10.86 -1.36
C ASP A 92 -3.34 -10.27 -2.77
N LYS A 93 -3.48 -11.13 -3.78
CA LYS A 93 -3.70 -10.71 -5.17
C LYS A 93 -5.13 -10.22 -5.36
N THR A 94 -6.11 -11.05 -4.99
CA THR A 94 -7.51 -10.80 -5.32
C THR A 94 -8.19 -10.09 -4.16
N GLY A 95 -8.90 -8.99 -4.43
CA GLY A 95 -9.56 -8.21 -3.39
C GLY A 95 -8.67 -7.16 -2.71
N THR A 96 -7.33 -7.27 -2.82
CA THR A 96 -6.38 -6.24 -2.36
C THR A 96 -5.71 -5.53 -3.55
N LEU A 97 -4.90 -6.24 -4.35
CA LEU A 97 -4.22 -5.62 -5.49
C LEU A 97 -5.15 -5.39 -6.69
N THR A 98 -6.12 -6.28 -6.88
CA THR A 98 -7.06 -6.21 -8.00
C THR A 98 -8.50 -6.24 -7.54
N GLN A 99 -9.31 -5.32 -8.07
CA GLN A 99 -10.77 -5.43 -8.05
C GLN A 99 -11.20 -6.63 -8.90
N ASN A 100 -12.27 -7.32 -8.50
CA ASN A 100 -12.82 -8.46 -9.24
C ASN A 100 -13.63 -8.00 -10.47
N VAL A 101 -13.00 -7.21 -11.34
CA VAL A 101 -13.59 -6.67 -12.57
C VAL A 101 -12.56 -6.74 -13.68
N MET A 102 -12.81 -7.60 -14.66
CA MET A 102 -11.97 -7.72 -15.85
C MET A 102 -12.51 -6.80 -16.96
N ARG A 103 -11.64 -5.95 -17.52
CA ARG A 103 -11.97 -5.05 -18.64
C ARG A 103 -11.13 -5.39 -19.85
N PHE A 104 -11.78 -5.63 -20.99
CA PHE A 104 -11.10 -5.82 -22.26
C PHE A 104 -10.44 -4.51 -22.71
N LYS A 105 -9.10 -4.48 -22.72
CA LYS A 105 -8.35 -3.26 -23.06
C LYS A 105 -7.74 -3.28 -24.46
N ARG A 106 -7.28 -4.44 -24.93
CA ARG A 106 -6.54 -4.60 -26.19
C ARG A 106 -6.68 -5.98 -26.78
N CYS A 107 -6.44 -6.08 -28.09
CA CYS A 107 -6.23 -7.32 -28.80
C CYS A 107 -5.41 -7.07 -30.06
N SER A 108 -4.78 -8.12 -30.57
CA SER A 108 -4.17 -8.12 -31.91
C SER A 108 -4.96 -9.05 -32.81
N VAL A 109 -5.38 -8.58 -33.98
CA VAL A 109 -6.11 -9.39 -34.97
C VAL A 109 -5.48 -9.12 -36.32
N ASP A 110 -5.08 -10.19 -37.03
CA ASP A 110 -4.52 -10.14 -38.38
C ASP A 110 -3.30 -9.20 -38.51
N GLY A 111 -2.43 -9.19 -37.49
CA GLY A 111 -1.23 -8.36 -37.45
C GLY A 111 -1.47 -6.89 -37.05
N MET A 112 -2.72 -6.49 -36.79
CA MET A 112 -3.07 -5.14 -36.33
C MET A 112 -3.37 -5.13 -34.83
N ALA A 113 -2.71 -4.23 -34.10
CA ALA A 113 -2.93 -4.04 -32.67
C ALA A 113 -4.04 -3.00 -32.41
N PHE A 114 -5.07 -3.41 -31.67
CA PHE A 114 -6.19 -2.58 -31.28
C PHE A 114 -6.16 -2.29 -29.78
N GLY A 115 -6.36 -1.04 -29.39
CA GLY A 115 -6.28 -0.65 -27.99
C GLY A 115 -5.94 0.81 -27.75
N ALA A 116 -6.21 1.30 -26.53
CA ALA A 116 -5.62 2.56 -26.07
C ALA A 116 -4.12 2.37 -25.77
N PRO A 117 -3.26 3.38 -25.98
CA PRO A 117 -1.81 3.29 -25.68
C PRO A 117 -1.53 2.95 -24.21
N ILE A 118 -0.33 2.45 -23.90
CA ILE A 118 0.05 2.09 -22.52
C ILE A 118 0.23 3.38 -21.75
N GLN A 119 -0.73 3.72 -20.90
CA GLN A 119 -0.46 4.61 -19.79
C GLN A 119 0.37 3.82 -18.79
N LYS A 120 1.69 4.04 -18.79
CA LYS A 120 2.53 3.55 -17.69
C LYS A 120 2.01 4.20 -16.41
N ALA A 121 1.72 3.38 -15.41
CA ALA A 121 1.19 3.85 -14.12
C ALA A 121 2.21 4.69 -13.31
N ALA A 122 3.48 4.75 -13.74
CA ALA A 122 4.51 5.55 -13.12
C ALA A 122 4.53 6.99 -13.71
N PRO A 123 4.35 8.04 -12.88
CA PRO A 123 4.51 9.42 -13.35
C PRO A 123 5.99 9.68 -13.64
N GLY A 124 6.36 9.82 -14.92
CA GLY A 124 7.69 10.33 -15.32
C GLY A 124 8.53 9.46 -16.26
N ALA A 125 8.03 8.33 -16.77
CA ALA A 125 8.77 7.58 -17.80
C ALA A 125 8.56 8.23 -19.18
N GLN A 126 9.59 8.93 -19.67
CA GLN A 126 9.69 9.47 -21.03
C GLN A 126 9.36 8.41 -22.08
N ASN A 127 8.59 8.80 -23.10
CA ASN A 127 8.11 7.94 -24.18
C ASN A 127 9.22 7.71 -25.22
N ASP A 128 10.15 6.80 -24.93
CA ASP A 128 11.11 6.29 -25.91
C ASP A 128 10.84 4.80 -26.14
N ALA A 129 9.80 4.47 -26.91
CA ALA A 129 9.59 3.11 -27.42
C ALA A 129 8.61 3.13 -28.61
N ASP A 130 9.17 3.19 -29.82
CA ASP A 130 8.63 2.65 -31.08
C ASP A 130 7.10 2.53 -31.17
N ASP A 131 6.47 3.66 -31.50
CA ASP A 131 5.02 3.78 -31.70
C ASP A 131 4.56 3.01 -32.94
N ALA A 132 4.32 1.70 -32.80
CA ALA A 132 3.34 1.06 -33.67
C ALA A 132 1.98 1.75 -33.42
N PRO A 133 1.33 2.34 -34.42
CA PRO A 133 0.09 3.09 -34.21
C PRO A 133 -1.02 2.12 -33.78
N PHE A 134 -1.37 2.15 -32.49
CA PHE A 134 -2.51 1.39 -31.99
C PHE A 134 -3.80 1.95 -32.59
N LEU A 135 -4.59 1.07 -33.20
CA LEU A 135 -5.89 1.43 -33.75
C LEU A 135 -6.94 1.42 -32.63
N PRO A 136 -7.88 2.39 -32.58
CA PRO A 136 -8.92 2.39 -31.57
C PRO A 136 -9.81 1.14 -31.70
N LEU A 137 -10.13 0.50 -30.57
CA LEU A 137 -10.98 -0.71 -30.51
C LEU A 137 -12.33 -0.56 -31.25
N ARG A 138 -12.86 0.66 -31.36
CA ARG A 138 -14.09 0.93 -32.12
C ARG A 138 -13.97 0.52 -33.59
N GLN A 139 -12.78 0.65 -34.18
CA GLN A 139 -12.59 0.27 -35.59
C GLN A 139 -12.69 -1.24 -35.78
N LEU A 140 -12.35 -2.05 -34.77
CA LEU A 140 -12.54 -3.50 -34.82
C LEU A 140 -14.02 -3.88 -34.98
N LEU A 141 -14.92 -3.08 -34.38
CA LEU A 141 -16.37 -3.29 -34.48
C LEU A 141 -16.97 -2.74 -35.78
N VAL A 142 -16.44 -1.63 -36.29
CA VAL A 142 -16.99 -0.91 -37.46
C VAL A 142 -16.50 -1.50 -38.78
N GLY A 143 -15.41 -2.27 -38.79
CA GLY A 143 -14.95 -2.99 -39.98
C GLY A 143 -14.42 -2.10 -41.10
N GLN A 144 -14.30 -0.79 -40.88
CA GLN A 144 -13.80 0.18 -41.86
C GLN A 144 -12.35 0.53 -41.51
N PHE A 145 -11.40 -0.01 -42.29
CA PHE A 145 -9.98 0.30 -42.14
C PHE A 145 -9.42 0.92 -43.41
N LYS A 146 -8.83 2.11 -43.28
CA LYS A 146 -7.97 2.69 -44.32
C LYS A 146 -6.56 2.12 -44.13
N SER A 147 -6.08 1.34 -45.10
CA SER A 147 -4.72 0.80 -45.12
C SER A 147 -3.70 1.94 -45.20
N GLN A 148 -3.09 2.32 -44.07
CA GLN A 148 -1.93 3.21 -44.08
C GLN A 148 -0.69 2.35 -44.29
N ARG A 149 -0.22 2.27 -45.55
CA ARG A 149 1.07 1.65 -45.86
C ARG A 149 2.16 2.39 -45.08
N THR A 150 2.91 1.64 -44.29
CA THR A 150 4.16 2.07 -43.66
C THR A 150 5.13 2.50 -44.77
N ALA A 151 5.45 3.78 -44.82
CA ALA A 151 6.53 4.30 -45.64
C ALA A 151 7.86 3.83 -45.04
N GLY A 152 8.53 2.88 -45.69
CA GLY A 152 9.82 2.40 -45.25
C GLY A 152 10.37 1.34 -46.19
N LEU A 153 11.40 1.72 -46.95
CA LEU A 153 12.25 0.91 -47.82
C LEU A 153 11.81 0.76 -49.30
N GLU A 154 11.80 1.88 -50.04
CA GLU A 154 11.85 1.87 -51.50
C GLU A 154 13.31 2.04 -51.98
N GLY A 155 13.85 0.99 -52.58
CA GLY A 155 15.13 0.99 -53.28
C GLY A 155 15.12 -0.07 -54.38
N LEU A 156 15.02 0.41 -55.62
CA LEU A 156 15.15 -0.27 -56.92
C LEU A 156 13.96 -1.12 -57.44
N GLY A 157 13.26 -0.54 -58.43
CA GLY A 157 12.96 -1.23 -59.68
C GLY A 157 11.48 -1.47 -59.99
N GLY A 158 11.01 -0.93 -61.13
CA GLY A 158 9.86 -1.48 -61.85
C GLY A 158 8.67 -0.55 -62.02
N SER A 159 8.35 -0.26 -63.27
CA SER A 159 7.38 0.70 -63.77
C SER A 159 5.93 0.21 -63.84
N THR A 160 5.04 1.18 -64.10
CA THR A 160 3.74 1.14 -64.81
C THR A 160 2.44 0.69 -64.10
N SER A 161 1.57 1.71 -63.97
CA SER A 161 0.13 1.77 -64.30
C SER A 161 -0.92 1.07 -63.43
N SER A 162 -2.03 1.81 -63.35
CA SER A 162 -3.42 1.42 -63.04
C SER A 162 -3.85 1.42 -61.57
N ASP A 163 -4.66 2.45 -61.27
CA ASP A 163 -5.88 2.38 -60.44
C ASP A 163 -5.89 1.34 -59.32
N ALA A 164 -5.16 1.63 -58.24
CA ALA A 164 -5.40 0.97 -56.97
C ALA A 164 -6.61 1.63 -56.28
N ALA A 165 -7.81 1.20 -56.66
CA ALA A 165 -9.01 1.37 -55.85
C ALA A 165 -8.71 0.96 -54.40
N PRO A 166 -9.33 1.58 -53.38
CA PRO A 166 -9.13 1.17 -52.00
C PRO A 166 -9.61 -0.27 -51.88
N VAL A 167 -8.66 -1.21 -51.78
CA VAL A 167 -8.98 -2.62 -51.60
C VAL A 167 -9.53 -2.78 -50.20
N ASP A 168 -10.86 -2.81 -50.11
CA ASP A 168 -11.64 -3.23 -48.95
C ASP A 168 -11.30 -4.69 -48.61
N LYS A 169 -10.13 -4.92 -48.00
CA LYS A 169 -9.87 -6.20 -47.35
C LYS A 169 -10.80 -6.28 -46.14
N LYS A 170 -11.81 -7.14 -46.24
CA LYS A 170 -12.76 -7.46 -45.17
C LYS A 170 -12.04 -8.09 -43.97
N LEU A 171 -11.39 -7.25 -43.17
CA LEU A 171 -10.91 -7.61 -41.83
C LEU A 171 -12.07 -8.09 -40.93
N THR A 172 -13.30 -7.69 -41.29
CA THR A 172 -14.54 -8.04 -40.59
C THR A 172 -14.68 -9.54 -40.35
N PHE A 173 -14.31 -10.43 -41.31
CA PHE A 173 -14.51 -11.87 -41.11
C PHE A 173 -13.59 -12.44 -40.02
N ASN A 174 -12.30 -12.08 -40.05
CA ASN A 174 -11.33 -12.54 -39.06
C ASN A 174 -11.60 -11.93 -37.68
N ALA A 175 -11.98 -10.64 -37.63
CA ALA A 175 -12.35 -9.97 -36.39
C ALA A 175 -13.66 -10.53 -35.80
N GLU A 176 -14.66 -10.83 -36.63
CA GLU A 176 -15.92 -11.43 -36.18
C GLU A 176 -15.72 -12.85 -35.65
N MET A 177 -14.94 -13.69 -36.35
CA MET A 177 -14.58 -15.03 -35.87
C MET A 177 -13.81 -14.95 -34.55
N PHE A 178 -12.84 -14.04 -34.45
CA PHE A 178 -12.09 -13.81 -33.21
C PHE A 178 -13.01 -13.45 -32.03
N LEU A 179 -13.95 -12.50 -32.21
CA LEU A 179 -14.88 -12.10 -31.16
C LEU A 179 -15.87 -13.22 -30.79
N ARG A 180 -16.32 -14.03 -31.77
CA ARG A 180 -17.16 -15.20 -31.50
C ARG A 180 -16.43 -16.24 -30.66
N VAL A 181 -15.19 -16.56 -30.99
CA VAL A 181 -14.37 -17.49 -30.20
C VAL A 181 -14.09 -16.93 -28.80
N LEU A 182 -13.81 -15.62 -28.69
CA LEU A 182 -13.63 -14.95 -27.40
C LEU A 182 -14.87 -15.06 -26.50
N SER A 183 -16.05 -14.90 -27.08
CA SER A 183 -17.33 -15.00 -26.36
C SER A 183 -17.64 -16.41 -25.84
N LEU A 184 -17.16 -17.45 -26.52
CA LEU A 184 -17.37 -18.84 -26.13
C LEU A 184 -16.33 -19.32 -25.11
N CYS A 185 -15.07 -18.93 -25.31
CA CYS A 185 -13.96 -19.49 -24.53
C CYS A 185 -13.60 -18.66 -23.29
N HIS A 186 -14.12 -17.44 -23.13
CA HIS A 186 -13.76 -16.48 -22.07
C HIS A 186 -12.24 -16.13 -21.97
N THR A 187 -11.39 -16.84 -22.69
CA THR A 187 -9.95 -16.64 -22.89
C THR A 187 -9.59 -17.10 -24.30
N VAL A 188 -8.97 -16.21 -25.08
CA VAL A 188 -8.32 -16.54 -26.36
C VAL A 188 -6.89 -16.05 -26.24
N VAL A 189 -5.92 -16.94 -26.43
CA VAL A 189 -4.48 -16.66 -26.43
C VAL A 189 -4.05 -16.29 -27.84
#